data_AF-A0A7D5GGY0-F1
#
_entry.id   AF-A0A7D5GGY0-F1
#
_cell.length_a   1.000
_cell.length_b   1.000
_cell.length_c   1.000
_cell.angle_alpha   90.00
_cell.angle_beta   90.00
_cell.angle_gamma   90.00
#
_symmetry.space_group_name_H-M   'P 1'
#
loop_
_entity.id
_entity.type
_entity.pdbx_description
1 polymer ?
#
loop_
_entity_poly.entity_id
_entity_poly.type
_entity_poly.pdbx_seq_one_letter_code
_entity_poly.pdbx_strand_id
1 'polypeptide(L)'
;MKETRRNVLSNTTKLSVLAAGFGATGSVAAEDGDYPTWDPETVYTEGDRVLHADSVWEANWWTRGNEPGTGGEWGPWDEVDASDAGLRATITGLETGLEAGQEVELDGSDSTGDIDSYEWDLGDGTTATGAVITHTYDGRGTYQIELTVVDTARNTATESGELTVGRDGDEPDTGEITADTTLAELYPDYEEREIPGTFSASLPAESGSTSSSVGTAAENLSDEEKIDRYDVDLEAVRTGVRDGSLRLGDCGTEALDHVKNLESAGFPTHATCQLLPRLMLLGSETEPPTYQGSTRENVWDETAGPMASTNDPSELIQDPWPTDGIGEEPEEVAERDRIHDQPEHENKVGWTFHRNLPDEILYSENAVLDAIDDNVHPVTGDPLGGDGFTSNSPMEVSAEIHGDGWWWHQVLLFKNTGSVPHHLDGAVLWWVGPAAYGKTMSAAHYNNEQRPSHGNGHPQRDVIEIVYDEERDLSVYVIRLAYHDSPYNMRTAYPNQYWSLEISVGDPLNDRYPTAEDRQEVLNLMVETAHVELETDMDRNDDLLDELDLRNRVAN
;
A
#
# COMPACT_ATOMS: atom_id res chain seq x y z
N MET A 1 6.08 -35.05 -54.52
CA MET A 1 4.86 -34.24 -54.75
C MET A 1 4.91 -33.15 -53.70
N LYS A 2 5.49 -32.01 -54.10
CA LYS A 2 4.81 -30.73 -54.41
C LYS A 2 4.31 -30.07 -53.12
N GLU A 3 4.75 -28.90 -52.66
CA GLU A 3 5.79 -27.92 -53.07
C GLU A 3 5.79 -26.88 -51.91
N THR A 4 6.91 -26.64 -51.19
CA THR A 4 7.76 -25.40 -51.16
C THR A 4 7.08 -24.11 -50.63
N ARG A 5 7.67 -23.21 -49.80
CA ARG A 5 9.08 -22.76 -49.62
C ARG A 5 9.17 -21.68 -48.50
N ARG A 6 10.25 -21.72 -47.67
CA ARG A 6 11.28 -20.69 -47.32
C ARG A 6 10.85 -19.29 -46.79
N ASN A 7 11.56 -18.56 -45.93
CA ASN A 7 12.86 -18.56 -45.21
C ASN A 7 12.77 -17.38 -44.19
N VAL A 8 13.18 -17.42 -42.92
CA VAL A 8 14.53 -17.29 -42.29
C VAL A 8 15.38 -16.08 -42.75
N LEU A 9 15.79 -15.23 -41.77
CA LEU A 9 17.11 -14.61 -41.48
C LEU A 9 16.88 -13.25 -40.76
N SER A 10 17.19 -13.01 -39.48
CA SER A 10 18.45 -13.06 -38.69
C SER A 10 19.26 -11.75 -38.69
N ASN A 11 19.68 -11.38 -37.47
CA ASN A 11 20.94 -10.70 -37.08
C ASN A 11 21.06 -9.18 -37.22
N THR A 12 21.84 -8.44 -36.42
CA THR A 12 22.41 -8.45 -35.04
C THR A 12 23.20 -7.12 -34.93
N THR A 13 23.39 -6.61 -33.71
CA THR A 13 24.60 -5.90 -33.18
C THR A 13 24.69 -4.37 -33.15
N LYS A 14 24.71 -3.86 -31.90
CA LYS A 14 25.58 -2.87 -31.21
C LYS A 14 26.52 -1.97 -32.05
N LEU A 15 26.65 -0.68 -31.70
CA LEU A 15 27.74 -0.10 -30.87
C LEU A 15 27.69 1.44 -30.85
N SER A 16 28.03 2.03 -29.69
CA SER A 16 28.26 3.45 -29.42
C SER A 16 29.53 4.01 -30.08
N VAL A 17 29.53 5.26 -30.58
CA VAL A 17 30.73 6.14 -30.72
C VAL A 17 30.38 7.63 -30.64
N LEU A 18 31.24 8.33 -29.90
CA LEU A 18 31.39 9.76 -29.61
C LEU A 18 31.53 10.69 -30.83
N ALA A 19 31.19 11.96 -30.60
CA ALA A 19 31.27 13.12 -31.50
C ALA A 19 32.65 13.42 -32.12
N ALA A 20 32.62 13.83 -33.41
CA ALA A 20 33.46 14.90 -33.97
C ALA A 20 32.99 15.29 -35.39
N GLY A 21 32.74 16.58 -35.62
CA GLY A 21 33.01 17.24 -36.91
C GLY A 21 31.82 17.55 -37.84
N PHE A 22 31.37 18.81 -37.79
CA PHE A 22 30.90 19.69 -38.88
C PHE A 22 30.07 19.11 -40.06
N GLY A 23 28.83 19.60 -40.14
CA GLY A 23 28.25 20.16 -41.37
C GLY A 23 27.48 19.19 -42.27
N ALA A 24 26.18 19.04 -42.00
CA ALA A 24 25.18 18.77 -43.02
C ALA A 24 23.81 19.24 -42.53
N THR A 25 23.18 20.12 -43.31
CA THR A 25 21.79 20.55 -43.18
C THR A 25 20.86 19.35 -43.34
N GLY A 26 20.19 18.95 -42.26
CA GLY A 26 19.09 17.99 -42.28
C GLY A 26 17.79 18.74 -42.09
N SER A 27 16.93 18.71 -43.11
CA SER A 27 15.51 19.04 -42.97
C SER A 27 14.88 18.01 -42.03
N VAL A 28 14.20 18.49 -41.01
CA VAL A 28 13.37 17.68 -40.12
C VAL A 28 11.99 17.67 -40.76
N ALA A 29 11.62 16.57 -41.40
CA ALA A 29 10.22 16.27 -41.60
C ALA A 29 9.70 15.70 -40.27
N ALA A 30 8.89 16.48 -39.56
CA ALA A 30 8.14 15.99 -38.41
C ALA A 30 6.98 15.14 -38.94
N GLU A 31 6.99 13.84 -38.64
CA GLU A 31 5.78 13.04 -38.57
C GLU A 31 5.23 13.18 -37.14
N ASP A 32 3.89 13.25 -37.04
CA ASP A 32 3.04 13.49 -35.88
C ASP A 32 2.99 14.92 -35.31
N GLY A 33 1.89 15.61 -35.64
CA GLY A 33 1.03 16.39 -34.72
C GLY A 33 1.55 17.67 -34.05
N ASP A 34 2.86 17.84 -33.88
CA ASP A 34 3.40 18.89 -33.00
C ASP A 34 4.44 19.76 -33.75
N TYR A 35 4.09 21.03 -33.99
CA TYR A 35 4.97 21.98 -34.67
C TYR A 35 5.87 22.70 -33.66
N PRO A 36 7.18 22.84 -33.93
CA PRO A 36 8.09 23.54 -33.01
C PRO A 36 7.71 25.03 -32.85
N THR A 37 7.86 25.58 -31.65
CA THR A 37 7.66 27.03 -31.40
C THR A 37 8.66 27.86 -32.20
N TRP A 38 8.21 28.98 -32.78
CA TRP A 38 9.08 29.87 -33.55
C TRP A 38 10.24 30.42 -32.71
N ASP A 39 11.47 30.15 -33.17
CA ASP A 39 12.73 30.70 -32.64
C ASP A 39 13.36 31.69 -33.64
N PRO A 40 13.68 32.94 -33.23
CA PRO A 40 14.32 33.94 -34.08
C PRO A 40 15.73 33.56 -34.55
N GLU A 41 16.45 32.70 -33.83
CA GLU A 41 17.80 32.29 -34.20
C GLU A 41 17.84 31.15 -35.20
N THR A 42 16.72 30.44 -35.40
CA THR A 42 16.59 29.31 -36.30
C THR A 42 16.30 29.74 -37.74
N VAL A 43 16.86 29.01 -38.71
CA VAL A 43 16.64 29.24 -40.14
C VAL A 43 15.50 28.32 -40.60
N TYR A 44 14.48 28.92 -41.20
CA TYR A 44 13.36 28.21 -41.81
C TYR A 44 13.41 28.36 -43.33
N THR A 45 12.89 27.38 -44.04
CA THR A 45 12.82 27.27 -45.50
C THR A 45 11.39 27.00 -45.94
N GLU A 46 11.12 27.13 -47.25
CA GLU A 46 9.77 26.94 -47.82
C GLU A 46 9.15 25.62 -47.35
N GLY A 47 7.98 25.70 -46.71
CA GLY A 47 7.23 24.57 -46.16
C GLY A 47 7.54 24.21 -44.70
N ASP A 48 8.54 24.82 -44.06
CA ASP A 48 8.78 24.63 -42.62
C ASP A 48 7.65 25.30 -41.82
N ARG A 49 7.09 24.59 -40.83
CA ARG A 49 5.96 25.04 -40.02
C ARG A 49 6.34 25.23 -38.56
N VAL A 50 5.81 26.28 -37.93
CA VAL A 50 6.07 26.63 -36.51
C VAL A 50 4.81 27.10 -35.79
N LEU A 51 4.78 26.92 -34.48
CA LEU A 51 3.77 27.50 -33.60
C LEU A 51 4.18 28.92 -33.16
N HIS A 52 3.29 29.91 -33.36
CA HIS A 52 3.48 31.26 -32.83
C HIS A 52 2.14 31.95 -32.57
N ALA A 53 1.93 32.46 -31.35
CA ALA A 53 0.70 33.12 -30.91
C ALA A 53 -0.57 32.28 -31.22
N ASP A 54 -0.53 30.99 -30.84
CA ASP A 54 -1.60 30.00 -30.98
C ASP A 54 -2.04 29.68 -32.42
N SER A 55 -1.25 30.09 -33.41
CA SER A 55 -1.46 29.77 -34.83
C SER A 55 -0.24 29.07 -35.42
N VAL A 56 -0.49 28.20 -36.40
CA VAL A 56 0.57 27.55 -37.17
C VAL A 56 0.92 28.44 -38.35
N TRP A 57 2.21 28.66 -38.56
CA TRP A 57 2.72 29.48 -39.64
C TRP A 57 3.64 28.66 -40.52
N GLU A 58 3.43 28.72 -41.84
CA GLU A 58 4.29 28.08 -42.84
C GLU A 58 5.21 29.12 -43.45
N ALA A 59 6.51 28.81 -43.50
CA ALA A 59 7.49 29.67 -44.15
C ALA A 59 7.30 29.60 -45.66
N ASN A 60 7.14 30.75 -46.31
CA ASN A 60 6.99 30.84 -47.76
C ASN A 60 8.32 30.67 -48.51
N TRP A 61 9.43 30.97 -47.85
CA TRP A 61 10.80 30.86 -48.36
C TRP A 61 11.80 30.97 -47.21
N TRP A 62 13.09 30.93 -47.53
CA TRP A 62 14.17 31.10 -46.56
C TRP A 62 13.96 32.33 -45.66
N THR A 63 13.88 32.13 -44.35
CA THR A 63 13.68 33.20 -43.37
C THR A 63 14.42 32.91 -42.06
N ARG A 64 14.87 33.96 -41.38
CA ARG A 64 15.51 33.91 -40.06
C ARG A 64 15.26 35.22 -39.32
N GLY A 65 14.80 35.15 -38.08
CA GLY A 65 14.55 36.32 -37.23
C GLY A 65 13.37 37.21 -37.64
N ASN A 66 12.62 36.86 -38.69
CA ASN A 66 11.35 37.50 -39.00
C ASN A 66 10.24 36.80 -38.22
N GLU A 67 9.52 37.54 -37.39
CA GLU A 67 8.45 37.04 -36.52
C GLU A 67 7.16 36.78 -37.33
N PRO A 68 6.53 35.60 -37.21
CA PRO A 68 5.24 35.32 -37.83
C PRO A 68 4.17 36.35 -37.44
N GLY A 69 3.23 36.66 -38.34
CA GLY A 69 2.19 37.68 -38.11
C GLY A 69 2.62 39.15 -38.27
N THR A 70 3.92 39.47 -38.40
CA THR A 70 4.38 40.87 -38.47
C THR A 70 4.60 41.41 -39.90
N GLY A 71 4.53 40.57 -40.93
CA GLY A 71 4.88 40.90 -42.32
C GLY A 71 3.73 41.27 -43.26
N GLY A 72 2.46 41.10 -42.85
CA GLY A 72 1.28 41.23 -43.72
C GLY A 72 1.24 40.17 -44.84
N GLU A 73 0.36 40.35 -45.83
CA GLU A 73 0.12 39.40 -46.96
C GLU A 73 1.37 39.12 -47.84
N TRP A 74 2.47 39.86 -47.65
CA TRP A 74 3.73 39.67 -48.38
C TRP A 74 4.89 39.28 -47.45
N GLY A 75 4.58 38.87 -46.23
CA GLY A 75 5.53 38.42 -45.23
C GLY A 75 6.14 37.05 -45.55
N PRO A 76 7.21 36.68 -44.86
CA PRO A 76 7.85 35.37 -45.04
C PRO A 76 7.05 34.20 -44.47
N TRP A 77 5.88 34.47 -43.86
CA TRP A 77 5.03 33.51 -43.17
C TRP A 77 3.60 33.65 -43.65
N ASP A 78 2.98 32.53 -44.01
CA ASP A 78 1.54 32.42 -44.22
C ASP A 78 0.93 31.68 -43.02
N GLU A 79 -0.20 32.20 -42.52
CA GLU A 79 -0.98 31.53 -41.47
C GLU A 79 -1.67 30.31 -42.10
N VAL A 80 -1.48 29.15 -41.48
CA VAL A 80 -2.12 27.90 -41.92
C VAL A 80 -3.49 27.84 -41.27
N ASP A 81 -4.56 27.72 -42.08
CA ASP A 81 -5.92 27.54 -41.59
C ASP A 81 -5.97 26.34 -40.62
N ALA A 82 -6.68 26.48 -39.50
CA ALA A 82 -6.73 25.47 -38.42
C ALA A 82 -7.19 24.07 -38.89
N SER A 83 -7.88 23.96 -40.03
CA SER A 83 -8.23 22.67 -40.64
C SER A 83 -7.07 21.94 -41.33
N ASP A 84 -5.98 22.65 -41.66
CA ASP A 84 -4.79 22.11 -42.35
C ASP A 84 -3.57 22.00 -41.41
N ALA A 85 -3.77 22.33 -40.13
CA ALA A 85 -2.79 22.19 -39.06
C ALA A 85 -2.61 20.72 -38.59
N GLY A 86 -3.48 19.79 -39.00
CA GLY A 86 -3.46 18.42 -38.52
C GLY A 86 -4.28 18.23 -37.24
N LEU A 87 -4.57 16.97 -36.92
CA LEU A 87 -5.35 16.60 -35.74
C LEU A 87 -4.55 16.90 -34.47
N ARG A 88 -5.14 17.64 -33.52
CA ARG A 88 -4.53 17.97 -32.23
C ARG A 88 -5.59 17.93 -31.13
N ALA A 89 -5.29 17.23 -30.04
CA ALA A 89 -6.07 17.28 -28.79
C ALA A 89 -5.72 18.56 -28.00
N THR A 90 -6.63 19.05 -27.19
CA THR A 90 -6.41 20.13 -26.21
C THR A 90 -7.39 19.96 -25.08
N ILE A 91 -6.91 20.03 -23.83
CA ILE A 91 -7.74 19.88 -22.63
C ILE A 91 -7.84 21.23 -21.90
N THR A 92 -9.06 21.58 -21.47
CA THR A 92 -9.33 22.65 -20.51
C THR A 92 -10.20 22.13 -19.37
N GLY A 93 -10.26 22.86 -18.25
CA GLY A 93 -11.00 22.42 -17.06
C GLY A 93 -10.20 21.53 -16.10
N LEU A 94 -8.88 21.43 -16.29
CA LEU A 94 -7.97 20.81 -15.32
C LEU A 94 -7.86 21.68 -14.07
N GLU A 95 -8.88 21.59 -13.21
CA GLU A 95 -8.95 22.35 -11.97
C GLU A 95 -8.02 21.77 -10.91
N THR A 96 -7.56 22.67 -10.06
CA THR A 96 -6.74 22.39 -8.90
C THR A 96 -7.53 22.83 -7.68
N GLY A 97 -7.59 22.04 -6.61
CA GLY A 97 -8.29 22.45 -5.39
C GLY A 97 -9.74 22.01 -5.25
N LEU A 98 -10.19 21.02 -6.03
CA LEU A 98 -11.57 20.51 -5.97
C LEU A 98 -11.87 19.86 -4.61
N GLU A 99 -13.09 19.99 -4.08
CA GLU A 99 -13.50 19.17 -2.93
C GLU A 99 -13.88 17.75 -3.40
N ALA A 100 -13.59 16.72 -2.59
CA ALA A 100 -14.06 15.37 -2.88
C ALA A 100 -15.60 15.37 -2.98
N GLY A 101 -16.15 14.74 -4.01
CA GLY A 101 -17.58 14.80 -4.33
C GLY A 101 -18.02 16.06 -5.08
N GLN A 102 -17.11 16.99 -5.42
CA GLN A 102 -17.41 18.13 -6.29
C GLN A 102 -17.44 17.68 -7.76
N GLU A 103 -18.45 18.16 -8.50
CA GLU A 103 -18.52 17.97 -9.96
C GLU A 103 -17.54 18.93 -10.66
N VAL A 104 -16.72 18.39 -11.56
CA VAL A 104 -15.82 19.14 -12.45
C VAL A 104 -16.23 18.96 -13.90
N GLU A 105 -16.08 20.01 -14.70
CA GLU A 105 -16.29 19.99 -16.15
C GLU A 105 -14.94 19.96 -16.87
N LEU A 106 -14.72 18.94 -17.69
CA LEU A 106 -13.56 18.83 -18.58
C LEU A 106 -14.00 19.11 -20.01
N ASP A 107 -13.27 19.98 -20.70
CA ASP A 107 -13.63 20.48 -22.02
C ASP A 107 -12.46 20.33 -23.01
N GLY A 108 -12.67 19.46 -23.99
CA GLY A 108 -11.76 19.18 -25.09
C GLY A 108 -12.10 19.91 -26.40
N SER A 109 -13.06 20.83 -26.40
CA SER A 109 -13.61 21.44 -27.61
C SER A 109 -12.66 22.41 -28.32
N ASP A 110 -11.57 22.82 -27.68
CA ASP A 110 -10.46 23.55 -28.30
C ASP A 110 -9.51 22.66 -29.14
N SER A 111 -9.75 21.34 -29.16
CA SER A 111 -9.07 20.41 -30.08
C SER A 111 -9.32 20.77 -31.54
N THR A 112 -8.33 20.56 -32.42
CA THR A 112 -8.38 20.97 -33.83
C THR A 112 -8.25 19.79 -34.81
N GLY A 113 -8.74 19.97 -36.03
CA GLY A 113 -8.81 18.93 -37.08
C GLY A 113 -10.25 18.47 -37.37
N ASP A 114 -10.40 17.58 -38.35
CA ASP A 114 -11.70 16.97 -38.75
C ASP A 114 -12.12 15.87 -37.75
N ILE A 115 -12.32 16.24 -36.47
CA ILE A 115 -12.61 15.34 -35.35
C ILE A 115 -13.97 14.63 -35.52
N ASP A 116 -13.96 13.31 -35.43
CA ASP A 116 -15.12 12.39 -35.42
C ASP A 116 -15.53 12.01 -33.99
N SER A 117 -14.57 11.82 -33.06
CA SER A 117 -14.86 11.44 -31.66
C SER A 117 -13.83 11.92 -30.63
N TYR A 118 -14.27 11.95 -29.36
CA TYR A 118 -13.49 12.29 -28.16
C TYR A 118 -13.63 11.14 -27.15
N GLU A 119 -12.51 10.66 -26.63
CA GLU A 119 -12.41 9.59 -25.63
C GLU A 119 -11.54 10.08 -24.46
N TRP A 120 -12.02 9.90 -23.23
CA TRP A 120 -11.35 10.35 -22.00
C TRP A 120 -11.00 9.17 -21.11
N ASP A 121 -9.78 9.14 -20.60
CA ASP A 121 -9.37 8.39 -19.41
C ASP A 121 -9.27 9.39 -18.24
N LEU A 122 -9.97 9.10 -17.15
CA LEU A 122 -10.12 10.00 -16.01
C LEU A 122 -9.13 9.69 -14.88
N GLY A 123 -8.28 8.67 -15.04
CA GLY A 123 -7.22 8.34 -14.08
C GLY A 123 -7.70 7.71 -12.77
N ASP A 124 -9.03 7.52 -12.60
CA ASP A 124 -9.67 6.82 -11.48
C ASP A 124 -10.23 5.44 -11.87
N GLY A 125 -9.84 4.94 -13.05
CA GLY A 125 -10.35 3.70 -13.64
C GLY A 125 -11.65 3.86 -14.43
N THR A 126 -12.22 5.06 -14.49
CA THR A 126 -13.40 5.37 -15.31
C THR A 126 -13.04 6.06 -16.63
N THR A 127 -13.95 6.01 -17.60
CA THR A 127 -13.78 6.61 -18.93
C THR A 127 -15.02 7.37 -19.35
N ALA A 128 -14.86 8.38 -20.21
CA ALA A 128 -15.96 9.19 -20.73
C ALA A 128 -15.82 9.46 -22.23
N THR A 129 -16.92 9.90 -22.86
CA THR A 129 -16.94 10.26 -24.28
C THR A 129 -17.73 11.55 -24.50
N GLY A 130 -17.23 12.41 -25.38
CA GLY A 130 -17.84 13.71 -25.71
C GLY A 130 -16.84 14.85 -25.64
N ALA A 131 -17.12 15.94 -26.35
CA ALA A 131 -16.23 17.11 -26.35
C ALA A 131 -16.20 17.81 -24.98
N VAL A 132 -17.31 17.80 -24.26
CA VAL A 132 -17.45 18.34 -22.89
C VAL A 132 -18.08 17.25 -22.04
N ILE A 133 -17.50 16.98 -20.87
CA ILE A 133 -17.98 15.98 -19.91
C ILE A 133 -17.97 16.55 -18.49
N THR A 134 -18.84 16.04 -17.64
CA THR A 134 -18.77 16.28 -16.19
C THR A 134 -18.42 14.98 -15.47
N HIS A 135 -17.64 15.09 -14.40
CA HIS A 135 -17.25 13.96 -13.57
C HIS A 135 -17.15 14.36 -12.10
N THR A 136 -17.22 13.38 -11.20
CA THR A 136 -17.05 13.57 -9.77
C THR A 136 -16.05 12.54 -9.26
N TYR A 137 -15.05 13.01 -8.54
CA TYR A 137 -14.07 12.15 -7.88
C TYR A 137 -14.44 11.99 -6.40
N ASP A 138 -14.64 10.75 -5.97
CA ASP A 138 -15.00 10.42 -4.59
C ASP A 138 -13.77 10.44 -3.65
N GLY A 139 -12.58 10.16 -4.20
CA GLY A 139 -11.29 10.20 -3.49
C GLY A 139 -10.57 11.54 -3.63
N ARG A 140 -9.69 11.83 -2.67
CA ARG A 140 -8.68 12.89 -2.81
C ARG A 140 -7.46 12.31 -3.52
N GLY A 141 -6.79 13.10 -4.36
CA GLY A 141 -5.61 12.66 -5.08
C GLY A 141 -5.36 13.49 -6.33
N THR A 142 -4.23 13.19 -6.97
CA THR A 142 -3.88 13.72 -8.30
C THR A 142 -4.24 12.66 -9.34
N TYR A 143 -5.10 13.04 -10.28
CA TYR A 143 -5.59 12.18 -11.34
C TYR A 143 -4.94 12.58 -12.66
N GLN A 144 -4.33 11.59 -13.32
CA GLN A 144 -3.76 11.78 -14.66
C GLN A 144 -4.88 11.66 -15.69
N ILE A 145 -5.33 12.78 -16.22
CA ILE A 145 -6.38 12.84 -17.24
C ILE A 145 -5.73 12.71 -18.61
N GLU A 146 -6.32 11.90 -19.48
CA GLU A 146 -5.92 11.75 -20.88
C GLU A 146 -7.13 11.95 -21.80
N LEU A 147 -6.99 12.84 -22.78
CA LEU A 147 -7.95 13.03 -23.88
C LEU A 147 -7.35 12.48 -25.16
N THR A 148 -8.06 11.57 -25.81
CA THR A 148 -7.78 11.12 -27.18
C THR A 148 -8.87 11.60 -28.13
N VAL A 149 -8.49 12.35 -29.16
CA VAL A 149 -9.37 12.74 -30.28
C VAL A 149 -9.10 11.89 -31.50
N VAL A 150 -10.14 11.55 -32.24
CA VAL A 150 -10.06 10.72 -33.45
C VAL A 150 -10.68 11.46 -34.63
N ASP A 151 -10.03 11.51 -35.78
CA ASP A 151 -10.58 12.14 -37.00
C ASP A 151 -11.42 11.17 -37.87
N THR A 152 -12.07 11.71 -38.90
CA THR A 152 -12.87 10.92 -39.86
C THR A 152 -12.06 9.91 -40.69
N ALA A 153 -10.73 10.06 -40.74
CA ALA A 153 -9.79 9.13 -41.38
C ALA A 153 -9.24 8.07 -40.39
N ARG A 154 -9.65 8.14 -39.12
CA ARG A 154 -9.20 7.32 -37.98
C ARG A 154 -7.76 7.57 -37.52
N ASN A 155 -7.21 8.75 -37.77
CA ASN A 155 -6.01 9.20 -37.08
C ASN A 155 -6.38 9.63 -35.67
N THR A 156 -5.42 9.59 -34.75
CA THR A 156 -5.61 9.94 -33.34
C THR A 156 -4.60 10.99 -32.90
N ALA A 157 -5.00 11.87 -31.98
CA ALA A 157 -4.11 12.74 -31.24
C ALA A 157 -4.49 12.71 -29.75
N THR A 158 -3.50 12.81 -28.88
CA THR A 158 -3.68 12.67 -27.44
C THR A 158 -3.06 13.85 -26.70
N GLU A 159 -3.71 14.31 -25.65
CA GLU A 159 -3.17 15.26 -24.68
C GLU A 159 -3.43 14.73 -23.27
N SER A 160 -2.53 15.01 -22.34
CA SER A 160 -2.65 14.58 -20.95
C SER A 160 -2.41 15.77 -20.02
N GLY A 161 -3.07 15.77 -18.88
CA GLY A 161 -2.87 16.77 -17.85
C GLY A 161 -3.29 16.26 -16.47
N GLU A 162 -2.86 16.97 -15.44
CA GLU A 162 -3.14 16.62 -14.05
C GLU A 162 -4.35 17.41 -13.55
N LEU A 163 -5.22 16.74 -12.80
CA LEU A 163 -6.32 17.34 -12.06
C LEU A 163 -6.20 16.89 -10.61
N THR A 164 -6.33 17.82 -9.67
CA THR A 164 -6.20 17.49 -8.24
C THR A 164 -7.49 17.74 -7.49
N VAL A 165 -7.90 16.71 -6.76
CA VAL A 165 -9.04 16.72 -5.85
C VAL A 165 -8.51 16.68 -4.43
N GLY A 166 -8.82 17.71 -3.68
CA GLY A 166 -8.05 18.20 -2.54
C GLY A 166 -7.45 19.56 -2.88
N ARG A 167 -7.15 20.39 -1.86
CA ARG A 167 -6.55 21.71 -2.07
C ARG A 167 -5.19 21.59 -2.75
N ASP A 168 -5.02 22.27 -3.88
CA ASP A 168 -3.74 22.44 -4.56
C ASP A 168 -3.15 23.82 -4.27
N GLY A 169 -1.85 23.85 -3.97
CA GLY A 169 -1.01 25.05 -3.98
C GLY A 169 -1.06 25.92 -2.71
N ASP A 170 -1.99 25.66 -1.82
CA ASP A 170 -1.85 25.85 -0.37
C ASP A 170 -1.92 24.42 0.23
N GLU A 171 -0.83 23.66 0.12
CA GLU A 171 -0.28 23.07 1.35
C GLU A 171 -0.34 24.21 2.37
N PRO A 172 -0.69 24.03 3.66
CA PRO A 172 -0.27 25.07 4.60
C PRO A 172 1.17 25.41 4.18
N ASP A 173 1.52 26.71 4.08
CA ASP A 173 2.91 27.04 4.38
C ASP A 173 3.14 26.17 5.60
N THR A 174 3.95 25.12 5.46
CA THR A 174 4.56 24.51 6.60
C THR A 174 5.41 25.67 7.09
N GLY A 175 4.78 26.63 7.79
CA GLY A 175 5.23 27.04 9.09
C GLY A 175 5.57 25.71 9.69
N GLU A 176 6.84 25.39 9.50
CA GLU A 176 7.46 24.09 9.61
C GLU A 176 6.71 23.31 10.67
N ILE A 177 6.26 22.07 10.44
CA ILE A 177 5.64 21.33 11.54
C ILE A 177 6.64 21.42 12.70
N THR A 178 6.22 22.06 13.77
CA THR A 178 7.10 22.43 14.88
C THR A 178 6.44 21.95 16.16
N ALA A 179 7.19 22.05 17.25
CA ALA A 179 6.65 21.82 18.57
C ALA A 179 5.45 22.73 18.90
N ASP A 180 5.28 23.87 18.23
CA ASP A 180 4.16 24.80 18.46
C ASP A 180 2.90 24.48 17.63
N THR A 181 3.00 23.65 16.59
CA THR A 181 1.86 23.23 15.77
C THR A 181 0.84 22.48 16.63
N THR A 182 -0.41 22.91 16.59
CA THR A 182 -1.53 22.28 17.31
C THR A 182 -2.22 21.19 16.49
N LEU A 183 -2.97 20.30 17.13
CA LEU A 183 -3.74 19.26 16.41
C LEU A 183 -4.79 19.85 15.45
N ALA A 184 -5.45 20.94 15.83
CA ALA A 184 -6.41 21.61 14.94
C ALA A 184 -5.73 22.32 13.76
N GLU A 185 -4.49 22.79 13.92
CA GLU A 185 -3.69 23.33 12.82
C GLU A 185 -3.16 22.22 11.92
N LEU A 186 -2.73 21.10 12.50
CA LEU A 186 -2.29 19.91 11.77
C LEU A 186 -3.43 19.29 10.96
N TYR A 187 -4.62 19.19 11.55
CA TYR A 187 -5.81 18.64 10.89
C TYR A 187 -7.04 19.52 11.15
N PRO A 188 -7.43 20.38 10.20
CA PRO A 188 -8.55 21.32 10.38
C PRO A 188 -9.91 20.66 10.70
N ASP A 189 -10.13 19.42 10.25
CA ASP A 189 -11.38 18.67 10.45
C ASP A 189 -11.31 17.75 11.70
N TYR A 190 -10.48 18.10 12.69
CA TYR A 190 -10.16 17.22 13.85
C TYR A 190 -11.37 16.77 14.68
N GLU A 191 -12.44 17.55 14.73
CA GLU A 191 -13.67 17.19 15.46
C GLU A 191 -14.53 16.18 14.70
N GLU A 192 -14.54 16.24 13.36
CA GLU A 192 -15.40 15.42 12.51
C GLU A 192 -15.04 13.94 12.55
N ARG A 193 -13.83 13.60 13.01
CA ARG A 193 -13.30 12.23 13.09
C ARG A 193 -13.21 11.66 14.51
N GLU A 194 -13.92 12.27 15.46
CA GLU A 194 -13.92 11.90 16.89
C GLU A 194 -12.50 11.72 17.49
N ILE A 195 -11.51 12.46 16.97
CA ILE A 195 -10.11 12.37 17.40
C ILE A 195 -9.99 12.58 18.91
N PRO A 196 -10.64 13.57 19.54
CA PRO A 196 -10.55 13.74 20.99
C PRO A 196 -10.98 12.51 21.79
N GLY A 197 -12.02 11.81 21.34
CA GLY A 197 -12.54 10.60 21.97
C GLY A 197 -11.57 9.44 21.83
N THR A 198 -11.15 9.16 20.60
CA THR A 198 -10.20 8.09 20.25
C THR A 198 -8.84 8.30 20.92
N PHE A 199 -8.34 9.53 20.91
CA PHE A 199 -7.07 9.91 21.52
C PHE A 199 -7.10 9.68 23.04
N SER A 200 -8.17 10.14 23.70
CA SER A 200 -8.35 9.95 25.14
C SER A 200 -8.50 8.47 25.52
N ALA A 201 -9.20 7.69 24.69
CA ALA A 201 -9.35 6.25 24.86
C ALA A 201 -8.05 5.49 24.59
N SER A 202 -7.13 6.03 23.79
CA SER A 202 -5.88 5.36 23.42
C SER A 202 -4.70 5.76 24.30
N LEU A 203 -4.84 6.79 25.13
CA LEU A 203 -3.82 7.20 26.08
C LEU A 203 -3.64 6.10 27.15
N PRO A 204 -2.42 5.57 27.37
CA PRO A 204 -2.21 4.52 28.36
C PRO A 204 -2.61 4.95 29.78
N ALA A 205 -3.38 4.13 30.49
CA ALA A 205 -3.87 4.42 31.84
C ALA A 205 -2.82 4.13 32.95
N GLU A 206 -3.03 4.70 34.15
CA GLU A 206 -2.26 4.33 35.36
C GLU A 206 -2.79 3.05 36.02
N SER A 207 -1.94 2.37 36.80
CA SER A 207 -2.28 1.13 37.51
C SER A 207 -3.58 1.25 38.34
N GLY A 208 -4.47 0.25 38.22
CA GLY A 208 -5.62 0.08 39.13
C GLY A 208 -6.92 0.81 38.74
N SER A 209 -6.98 1.47 37.58
CA SER A 209 -8.26 1.88 37.00
C SER A 209 -9.00 0.65 36.47
N THR A 210 -10.16 0.33 37.05
CA THR A 210 -11.00 -0.81 36.64
C THR A 210 -11.89 -0.51 35.43
N SER A 211 -11.60 0.53 34.64
CA SER A 211 -12.26 0.72 33.35
C SER A 211 -11.66 -0.26 32.34
N SER A 212 -12.31 -1.41 32.22
CA SER A 212 -12.12 -2.39 31.15
C SER A 212 -12.19 -1.71 29.78
N SER A 213 -11.05 -1.52 29.11
CA SER A 213 -10.89 -1.45 27.63
C SER A 213 -9.51 -0.92 27.19
N VAL A 214 -8.68 -0.38 28.08
CA VAL A 214 -7.44 0.31 27.66
C VAL A 214 -6.28 0.03 28.63
N GLY A 215 -5.14 -0.49 28.14
CA GLY A 215 -3.81 -0.17 28.71
C GLY A 215 -3.06 -1.15 29.61
N THR A 216 -2.44 -2.23 29.09
CA THR A 216 -1.31 -3.01 29.67
C THR A 216 -0.42 -3.67 28.58
N ALA A 217 0.37 -2.85 27.86
CA ALA A 217 1.72 -3.18 27.35
C ALA A 217 2.34 -1.93 26.68
N ALA A 218 2.79 -1.01 27.51
CA ALA A 218 4.21 -1.00 27.84
C ALA A 218 4.27 -1.55 29.28
N GLU A 219 5.44 -1.73 29.89
CA GLU A 219 5.53 -1.76 31.35
C GLU A 219 4.57 -0.70 31.93
N ASN A 220 3.81 -1.01 32.97
CA ASN A 220 2.76 -0.13 33.50
C ASN A 220 3.36 1.20 34.00
N LEU A 221 3.69 2.11 33.08
CA LEU A 221 4.32 3.39 33.37
C LEU A 221 3.25 4.23 34.06
N SER A 222 3.53 4.59 35.31
CA SER A 222 2.84 5.69 35.98
C SER A 222 2.93 6.96 35.15
N ASP A 223 2.04 7.92 35.41
CA ASP A 223 2.14 9.23 34.78
C ASP A 223 3.52 9.86 35.04
N GLU A 224 4.09 9.64 36.23
CA GLU A 224 5.46 10.09 36.57
C GLU A 224 6.51 9.46 35.65
N GLU A 225 6.44 8.15 35.38
CA GLU A 225 7.38 7.48 34.47
C GLU A 225 7.19 7.89 33.00
N LYS A 226 5.95 8.15 32.56
CA LYS A 226 5.70 8.68 31.20
C LYS A 226 6.34 10.06 31.02
N ILE A 227 6.11 10.95 31.99
CA ILE A 227 6.68 12.30 32.01
C ILE A 227 8.21 12.21 32.02
N ASP A 228 8.79 11.39 32.90
CA ASP A 228 10.26 11.32 33.06
C ASP A 228 10.94 10.66 31.84
N ARG A 229 10.31 9.68 31.20
CA ARG A 229 10.86 8.95 30.05
C ARG A 229 10.69 9.69 28.72
N TYR A 230 9.53 10.29 28.48
CA TYR A 230 9.16 10.85 27.17
C TYR A 230 9.06 12.39 27.14
N ASP A 231 9.15 13.04 28.30
CA ASP A 231 8.99 14.50 28.47
C ASP A 231 7.61 15.01 28.00
N VAL A 232 6.57 14.17 28.17
CA VAL A 232 5.19 14.48 27.78
C VAL A 232 4.49 15.34 28.85
N ASP A 233 3.76 16.38 28.44
CA ASP A 233 2.85 17.14 29.32
C ASP A 233 1.46 16.50 29.30
N LEU A 234 1.23 15.56 30.22
CA LEU A 234 -0.04 14.83 30.31
C LEU A 234 -1.24 15.72 30.65
N GLU A 235 -1.05 16.87 31.31
CA GLU A 235 -2.14 17.79 31.60
C GLU A 235 -2.54 18.57 30.35
N ALA A 236 -1.56 19.05 29.59
CA ALA A 236 -1.78 19.65 28.27
C ALA A 236 -2.47 18.65 27.34
N VAL A 237 -2.03 17.39 27.31
CA VAL A 237 -2.68 16.32 26.54
C VAL A 237 -4.15 16.15 26.94
N ARG A 238 -4.44 15.99 28.23
CA ARG A 238 -5.82 15.74 28.73
C ARG A 238 -6.78 16.91 28.49
N THR A 239 -6.26 18.13 28.41
CA THR A 239 -7.06 19.34 28.28
C THR A 239 -7.16 19.81 26.83
N GLY A 240 -6.02 19.95 26.14
CA GLY A 240 -5.92 20.50 24.79
C GLY A 240 -6.35 19.55 23.68
N VAL A 241 -6.41 18.23 23.93
CA VAL A 241 -6.92 17.30 22.90
C VAL A 241 -8.41 17.56 22.59
N ARG A 242 -9.17 18.05 23.58
CA ARG A 242 -10.63 18.24 23.46
C ARG A 242 -11.03 19.37 22.55
N ASP A 243 -10.23 20.42 22.49
CA ASP A 243 -10.48 21.63 21.70
C ASP A 243 -9.41 21.82 20.61
N GLY A 244 -8.64 20.77 20.34
CA GLY A 244 -7.61 20.73 19.30
C GLY A 244 -6.39 21.62 19.58
N SER A 245 -6.31 22.27 20.74
CA SER A 245 -5.22 23.18 21.12
C SER A 245 -3.95 22.48 21.60
N LEU A 246 -3.98 21.14 21.74
CA LEU A 246 -2.80 20.33 22.08
C LEU A 246 -1.69 20.54 21.05
N ARG A 247 -0.51 20.94 21.51
CA ARG A 247 0.67 21.12 20.66
C ARG A 247 1.47 19.84 20.53
N LEU A 248 2.15 19.65 19.40
CA LEU A 248 3.03 18.50 19.20
C LEU A 248 4.18 18.47 20.23
N GLY A 249 4.69 19.63 20.64
CA GLY A 249 5.74 19.73 21.66
C GLY A 249 5.29 19.27 23.04
N ASP A 250 3.99 19.40 23.36
CA ASP A 250 3.42 18.94 24.63
C ASP A 250 3.29 17.40 24.65
N CYS A 251 3.36 16.74 23.49
CA CYS A 251 3.28 15.29 23.39
C CYS A 251 4.59 14.60 23.78
N GLY A 252 5.70 15.32 23.87
CA GLY A 252 7.01 14.76 24.23
C GLY A 252 8.01 14.77 23.07
N THR A 253 9.22 14.30 23.37
CA THR A 253 10.38 14.51 22.49
C THR A 253 10.34 13.75 21.15
N GLU A 254 9.70 12.59 21.10
CA GLU A 254 9.66 11.73 19.90
C GLU A 254 8.44 12.03 19.00
N ALA A 255 7.41 12.70 19.53
CA ALA A 255 6.13 12.91 18.83
C ALA A 255 6.27 13.69 17.52
N LEU A 256 7.01 14.81 17.55
CA LEU A 256 7.20 15.67 16.39
C LEU A 256 7.92 14.94 15.24
N ASP A 257 8.97 14.20 15.55
CA ASP A 257 9.75 13.46 14.55
C ASP A 257 8.90 12.36 13.91
N HIS A 258 8.06 11.66 14.68
CA HIS A 258 7.10 10.71 14.13
C HIS A 258 6.09 11.38 13.19
N VAL A 259 5.47 12.50 13.60
CA VAL A 259 4.51 13.22 12.74
C VAL A 259 5.16 13.67 11.43
N LYS A 260 6.36 14.24 11.48
CA LYS A 260 7.11 14.65 10.28
C LYS A 260 7.43 13.47 9.36
N ASN A 261 7.89 12.36 9.93
CA ASN A 261 8.22 11.17 9.15
C ASN A 261 6.98 10.61 8.45
N LEU A 262 5.83 10.55 9.15
CA LEU A 262 4.56 10.12 8.61
C LEU A 262 4.05 11.03 7.50
N GLU A 263 4.07 12.35 7.72
CA GLU A 263 3.70 13.34 6.71
C GLU A 263 4.59 13.23 5.47
N SER A 264 5.90 13.14 5.65
CA SER A 264 6.85 13.02 4.52
C SER A 264 6.66 11.76 3.69
N ALA A 265 6.02 10.74 4.26
CA ALA A 265 5.70 9.49 3.61
C ALA A 265 4.24 9.43 3.10
N GLY A 266 3.52 10.55 3.12
CA GLY A 266 2.14 10.64 2.62
C GLY A 266 1.09 10.01 3.53
N PHE A 267 1.42 9.73 4.80
CA PHE A 267 0.47 9.09 5.71
C PHE A 267 -0.70 10.05 6.04
N PRO A 268 -1.96 9.59 6.03
CA PRO A 268 -3.11 10.45 6.24
C PRO A 268 -3.07 11.19 7.58
N THR A 269 -3.19 12.52 7.55
CA THR A 269 -3.00 13.38 8.73
C THR A 269 -3.99 13.08 9.87
N HIS A 270 -5.23 12.73 9.54
CA HIS A 270 -6.22 12.33 10.56
C HIS A 270 -5.81 11.04 11.30
N ALA A 271 -5.25 10.07 10.59
CA ALA A 271 -4.75 8.82 11.16
C ALA A 271 -3.49 9.08 12.01
N THR A 272 -2.59 9.96 11.55
CA THR A 272 -1.46 10.46 12.34
C THR A 272 -1.92 11.03 13.67
N CYS A 273 -2.94 11.91 13.66
CA CYS A 273 -3.51 12.49 14.88
C CYS A 273 -4.14 11.44 15.82
N GLN A 274 -4.77 10.39 15.29
CA GLN A 274 -5.34 9.29 16.09
C GLN A 274 -4.26 8.37 16.69
N LEU A 275 -3.15 8.16 15.99
CA LEU A 275 -2.00 7.35 16.45
C LEU A 275 -1.10 8.09 17.43
N LEU A 276 -1.16 9.42 17.48
CA LEU A 276 -0.28 10.26 18.30
C LEU A 276 -0.18 9.87 19.79
N PRO A 277 -1.24 9.44 20.50
CA PRO A 277 -1.12 8.97 21.89
C PRO A 277 -0.12 7.82 22.06
N ARG A 278 0.05 6.98 21.03
CA ARG A 278 1.01 5.88 21.03
C ARG A 278 2.38 6.32 20.53
N LEU A 279 2.42 7.10 19.44
CA LEU A 279 3.66 7.64 18.86
C LEU A 279 4.46 8.44 19.89
N MET A 280 3.77 9.20 20.74
CA MET A 280 4.41 10.04 21.74
C MET A 280 4.99 9.27 22.93
N LEU A 281 4.63 7.99 23.07
CA LEU A 281 5.12 7.04 24.08
C LEU A 281 5.85 5.86 23.42
N LEU A 282 6.33 6.06 22.19
CA LEU A 282 6.95 5.05 21.35
C LEU A 282 8.46 5.06 21.54
N GLY A 283 8.96 4.37 22.57
CA GLY A 283 10.39 4.35 22.83
C GLY A 283 11.23 3.97 21.61
N SER A 284 12.37 4.64 21.48
CA SER A 284 13.40 4.33 20.48
C SER A 284 14.03 2.92 20.55
N GLU A 285 13.74 2.12 21.58
CA GLU A 285 14.22 0.74 21.73
C GLU A 285 13.23 -0.26 21.10
N THR A 286 13.76 -1.20 20.31
CA THR A 286 12.97 -2.29 19.73
C THR A 286 12.88 -3.45 20.72
N GLU A 287 11.69 -3.76 21.20
CA GLU A 287 11.47 -4.92 22.05
C GLU A 287 10.94 -6.10 21.21
N PRO A 288 11.42 -7.34 21.43
CA PRO A 288 10.81 -8.52 20.84
C PRO A 288 9.37 -8.65 21.35
N PRO A 289 8.46 -9.24 20.55
CA PRO A 289 7.07 -9.36 20.91
C PRO A 289 6.89 -10.34 22.08
N THR A 290 5.84 -10.08 22.88
CA THR A 290 5.31 -11.02 23.87
C THR A 290 4.99 -12.38 23.24
N TYR A 291 4.84 -13.40 24.07
CA TYR A 291 4.55 -14.77 23.65
C TYR A 291 3.43 -15.36 24.50
N GLN A 292 2.75 -16.36 23.97
CA GLN A 292 1.73 -17.11 24.67
C GLN A 292 2.36 -18.09 25.68
N GLY A 293 1.77 -18.18 26.87
CA GLY A 293 2.20 -19.11 27.90
C GLY A 293 3.15 -18.51 28.92
N SER A 294 3.54 -19.30 29.92
CA SER A 294 4.17 -18.75 31.12
C SER A 294 5.68 -18.58 31.04
N THR A 295 6.39 -19.15 30.06
CA THR A 295 7.85 -19.00 29.92
C THR A 295 8.41 -19.59 28.62
N ARG A 296 9.39 -18.92 27.96
CA ARG A 296 10.36 -19.52 27.01
C ARG A 296 11.37 -20.43 27.76
N GLU A 297 10.88 -21.37 28.57
CA GLU A 297 11.71 -22.19 29.47
C GLU A 297 12.42 -23.34 28.73
N ASN A 298 11.74 -23.99 27.79
CA ASN A 298 12.37 -24.93 26.87
C ASN A 298 12.26 -24.38 25.45
N VAL A 299 13.41 -23.99 24.91
CA VAL A 299 13.55 -23.46 23.55
C VAL A 299 14.44 -24.39 22.76
N TRP A 300 14.22 -24.46 21.45
CA TRP A 300 15.27 -24.89 20.54
C TRP A 300 16.41 -23.87 20.60
N ASP A 301 17.66 -24.33 20.61
CA ASP A 301 18.83 -23.43 20.57
C ASP A 301 18.98 -22.83 19.16
N GLU A 302 18.43 -23.52 18.15
CA GLU A 302 18.40 -23.10 16.75
C GLU A 302 17.40 -21.97 16.54
N THR A 303 17.77 -21.02 15.67
CA THR A 303 16.90 -19.95 15.17
C THR A 303 17.16 -19.75 13.67
N ALA A 304 16.24 -19.11 12.96
CA ALA A 304 16.44 -18.71 11.57
C ALA A 304 16.04 -17.26 11.33
N GLY A 305 16.61 -16.64 10.29
CA GLY A 305 16.47 -15.21 10.00
C GLY A 305 17.46 -14.30 10.77
N PRO A 306 17.30 -12.96 10.68
CA PRO A 306 16.27 -12.29 9.90
C PRO A 306 16.52 -12.48 8.40
N MET A 307 15.45 -12.76 7.67
CA MET A 307 15.47 -12.70 6.21
C MET A 307 14.68 -11.48 5.78
N ALA A 308 15.34 -10.64 5.00
CA ALA A 308 14.74 -9.43 4.47
C ALA A 308 13.70 -9.82 3.42
N SER A 309 12.56 -9.18 3.50
CA SER A 309 11.57 -9.17 2.45
C SER A 309 11.29 -7.73 2.07
N THR A 310 11.53 -7.41 0.80
CA THR A 310 11.24 -6.08 0.29
C THR A 310 10.90 -6.16 -1.19
N ASN A 311 9.67 -5.79 -1.55
CA ASN A 311 9.43 -4.99 -2.76
C ASN A 311 9.63 -3.51 -2.40
N ASP A 312 9.70 -2.64 -3.40
CA ASP A 312 9.90 -1.19 -3.19
C ASP A 312 8.81 -0.66 -2.24
N PRO A 313 9.14 -0.05 -1.08
CA PRO A 313 8.14 0.48 -0.15
C PRO A 313 7.20 1.52 -0.78
N SER A 314 7.58 2.13 -1.90
CA SER A 314 6.72 3.08 -2.64
C SER A 314 5.55 2.42 -3.36
N GLU A 315 5.57 1.09 -3.55
CA GLU A 315 4.43 0.32 -4.09
C GLU A 315 3.38 0.01 -3.02
N LEU A 316 3.67 0.32 -1.75
CA LEU A 316 2.86 -0.05 -0.58
C LEU A 316 2.43 1.18 0.21
N ILE A 317 1.56 1.99 -0.38
CA ILE A 317 0.85 3.06 0.33
C ILE A 317 -0.54 2.53 0.64
N GLN A 318 -0.76 2.05 1.87
CA GLN A 318 -2.11 1.69 2.31
C GLN A 318 -3.01 2.92 2.20
N ASP A 319 -4.09 2.79 1.44
CA ASP A 319 -5.04 3.88 1.30
C ASP A 319 -5.60 4.25 2.67
N PRO A 320 -5.93 5.53 2.89
CA PRO A 320 -6.64 5.96 4.08
C PRO A 320 -7.88 5.12 4.25
N TRP A 321 -7.83 4.29 5.27
CA TRP A 321 -8.83 3.30 5.50
C TRP A 321 -10.19 3.96 5.80
N PRO A 322 -11.28 3.55 5.13
CA PRO A 322 -12.59 4.13 5.38
C PRO A 322 -13.15 3.51 6.66
N THR A 323 -13.02 4.21 7.78
CA THR A 323 -14.08 4.46 8.78
C THR A 323 -13.51 4.89 10.13
N ASP A 324 -14.19 5.90 10.66
CA ASP A 324 -14.36 6.21 12.07
C ASP A 324 -14.47 4.96 12.94
N GLY A 325 -13.45 4.71 13.77
CA GLY A 325 -13.43 3.59 14.72
C GLY A 325 -14.49 3.64 15.83
N ILE A 326 -15.54 4.45 15.68
CA ILE A 326 -16.69 4.59 16.57
C ILE A 326 -17.97 4.84 15.72
N GLY A 327 -18.20 4.01 14.71
CA GLY A 327 -19.46 3.91 13.99
C GLY A 327 -19.85 2.44 13.87
N GLU A 328 -20.52 1.89 14.89
CA GLU A 328 -21.07 0.52 14.85
C GLU A 328 -22.24 0.47 13.86
N GLU A 329 -21.99 0.48 12.56
CA GLU A 329 -22.97 0.15 11.52
C GLU A 329 -22.72 -1.30 11.08
N PRO A 330 -23.46 -2.30 11.63
CA PRO A 330 -23.24 -3.72 11.34
C PRO A 330 -23.34 -4.08 9.84
N GLU A 331 -24.00 -3.24 9.04
CA GLU A 331 -24.10 -3.42 7.59
C GLU A 331 -22.78 -3.09 6.89
N GLU A 332 -22.06 -2.04 7.30
CA GLU A 332 -20.73 -1.69 6.76
C GLU A 332 -19.69 -2.73 7.16
N VAL A 333 -19.75 -3.20 8.41
CA VAL A 333 -18.91 -4.31 8.90
C VAL A 333 -19.18 -5.57 8.09
N ALA A 334 -20.45 -5.94 7.87
CA ALA A 334 -20.81 -7.14 7.11
C ALA A 334 -20.53 -7.05 5.60
N GLU A 335 -20.57 -5.84 5.01
CA GLU A 335 -20.28 -5.63 3.59
C GLU A 335 -18.78 -5.71 3.30
N ARG A 336 -17.96 -5.09 4.16
CA ARG A 336 -16.49 -5.15 4.08
C ARG A 336 -15.94 -6.51 4.46
N ASP A 337 -16.60 -7.15 5.42
CA ASP A 337 -16.23 -8.44 5.93
C ASP A 337 -17.14 -9.47 5.23
N ARG A 338 -17.01 -9.57 3.90
CA ARG A 338 -17.71 -10.50 2.98
C ARG A 338 -17.75 -11.95 3.48
N ILE A 339 -16.92 -12.29 4.47
CA ILE A 339 -16.66 -13.62 5.05
C ILE A 339 -16.97 -13.68 6.58
N HIS A 340 -17.40 -12.59 7.22
CA HIS A 340 -17.75 -12.50 8.65
C HIS A 340 -18.80 -13.54 9.10
N ASP A 341 -19.60 -14.04 8.15
CA ASP A 341 -20.68 -14.99 8.42
C ASP A 341 -20.32 -16.48 8.21
N GLN A 342 -19.05 -16.86 8.01
CA GLN A 342 -18.70 -18.24 7.64
C GLN A 342 -17.63 -18.93 8.51
N PRO A 343 -18.03 -19.59 9.60
CA PRO A 343 -17.45 -20.88 9.95
C PRO A 343 -18.11 -21.97 9.09
N GLU A 344 -17.44 -22.42 8.02
CA GLU A 344 -17.98 -23.52 7.19
C GLU A 344 -17.77 -24.92 7.82
N HIS A 345 -16.99 -25.05 8.89
CA HIS A 345 -17.06 -26.27 9.70
C HIS A 345 -18.19 -26.18 10.74
N GLU A 346 -19.40 -26.54 10.30
CA GLU A 346 -20.66 -26.53 11.06
C GLU A 346 -20.60 -27.29 12.39
N ASN A 347 -20.17 -26.62 13.47
CA ASN A 347 -20.73 -26.85 14.80
C ASN A 347 -20.65 -25.55 15.60
N LYS A 348 -21.62 -24.68 15.35
CA LYS A 348 -21.93 -23.39 16.00
C LYS A 348 -22.14 -23.50 17.52
N VAL A 349 -21.17 -23.99 18.28
CA VAL A 349 -21.23 -24.08 19.75
C VAL A 349 -20.07 -23.29 20.36
N GLY A 350 -20.16 -21.96 20.23
CA GLY A 350 -19.25 -21.02 20.87
C GLY A 350 -17.86 -20.95 20.22
N TRP A 351 -17.10 -19.95 20.67
CA TRP A 351 -15.70 -19.59 20.37
C TRP A 351 -14.67 -20.71 20.56
N THR A 352 -14.97 -21.98 20.26
CA THR A 352 -14.25 -23.09 20.88
C THR A 352 -14.30 -24.43 20.14
N PHE A 353 -13.09 -24.88 19.74
CA PHE A 353 -12.62 -26.26 19.45
C PHE A 353 -12.69 -26.79 18.01
N HIS A 354 -11.60 -26.53 17.28
CA HIS A 354 -11.15 -27.03 15.97
C HIS A 354 -10.66 -28.50 15.94
N ARG A 355 -10.93 -29.31 16.97
CA ARG A 355 -10.29 -30.63 17.09
C ARG A 355 -10.75 -31.58 15.97
N ASN A 356 -9.81 -31.87 15.07
CA ASN A 356 -9.90 -32.74 13.89
C ASN A 356 -10.65 -32.09 12.73
N LEU A 357 -9.93 -31.25 11.98
CA LEU A 357 -10.35 -30.88 10.63
C LEU A 357 -10.55 -32.16 9.79
N PRO A 358 -11.60 -32.24 8.95
CA PRO A 358 -11.78 -33.32 8.00
C PRO A 358 -10.53 -33.57 7.13
N ASP A 359 -10.28 -34.83 6.78
CA ASP A 359 -9.19 -35.21 5.87
C ASP A 359 -9.26 -34.44 4.54
N GLU A 360 -10.46 -34.16 4.04
CA GLU A 360 -10.67 -33.40 2.81
C GLU A 360 -10.14 -31.95 2.87
N ILE A 361 -9.94 -31.41 4.08
CA ILE A 361 -9.37 -30.08 4.32
C ILE A 361 -7.86 -30.18 4.57
N LEU A 362 -7.44 -31.16 5.36
CA LEU A 362 -6.02 -31.37 5.67
C LEU A 362 -5.21 -31.88 4.47
N TYR A 363 -5.85 -32.63 3.57
CA TYR A 363 -5.24 -33.30 2.42
C TYR A 363 -5.85 -32.81 1.09
N SER A 364 -6.30 -31.55 1.03
CA SER A 364 -6.78 -30.93 -0.21
C SER A 364 -5.63 -30.60 -1.15
N GLU A 365 -5.90 -30.65 -2.46
CA GLU A 365 -5.10 -29.90 -3.43
C GLU A 365 -5.46 -28.42 -3.29
N ASN A 366 -4.46 -27.56 -3.10
CA ASN A 366 -4.63 -26.14 -2.86
C ASN A 366 -3.53 -25.36 -3.58
N ALA A 367 -3.87 -24.21 -4.16
CA ALA A 367 -2.93 -23.37 -4.90
C ALA A 367 -1.71 -22.92 -4.07
N VAL A 368 -1.81 -22.90 -2.74
CA VAL A 368 -0.67 -22.57 -1.86
C VAL A 368 0.45 -23.62 -1.91
N LEU A 369 0.11 -24.89 -2.17
CA LEU A 369 1.11 -25.96 -2.29
C LEU A 369 1.95 -25.72 -3.55
N ASP A 370 1.27 -25.43 -4.67
CA ASP A 370 1.93 -25.08 -5.93
C ASP A 370 2.74 -23.78 -5.77
N ALA A 371 2.20 -22.77 -5.08
CA ALA A 371 2.90 -21.51 -4.81
C ALA A 371 4.22 -21.70 -4.04
N ILE A 372 4.25 -22.62 -3.08
CA ILE A 372 5.45 -22.96 -2.30
C ILE A 372 6.43 -23.79 -3.13
N ASP A 373 5.95 -24.78 -3.87
CA ASP A 373 6.78 -25.66 -4.69
C ASP A 373 7.44 -24.89 -5.85
N ASP A 374 6.69 -24.00 -6.49
CA ASP A 374 7.14 -23.21 -7.65
C ASP A 374 7.70 -21.84 -7.26
N ASN A 375 7.56 -21.43 -6.00
CA ASN A 375 7.99 -20.13 -5.47
C ASN A 375 7.36 -18.94 -6.23
N VAL A 376 6.05 -18.99 -6.44
CA VAL A 376 5.27 -17.99 -7.20
C VAL A 376 3.97 -17.63 -6.49
N HIS A 377 3.53 -16.39 -6.68
CA HIS A 377 2.28 -15.88 -6.14
C HIS A 377 1.11 -16.59 -6.83
N PRO A 378 0.13 -17.11 -6.08
CA PRO A 378 -0.93 -17.96 -6.64
C PRO A 378 -1.81 -17.23 -7.66
N VAL A 379 -2.04 -15.92 -7.48
CA VAL A 379 -2.86 -15.11 -8.41
C VAL A 379 -2.07 -14.57 -9.60
N THR A 380 -0.99 -13.81 -9.34
CA THR A 380 -0.26 -13.11 -10.41
C THR A 380 0.74 -14.01 -11.13
N GLY A 381 1.18 -15.11 -10.50
CA GLY A 381 2.28 -15.96 -11.00
C GLY A 381 3.65 -15.29 -10.91
N ASP A 382 3.72 -14.08 -10.34
CA ASP A 382 4.99 -13.41 -10.09
C ASP A 382 5.79 -14.24 -9.09
N PRO A 383 7.12 -14.25 -9.17
CA PRO A 383 7.91 -14.90 -8.14
C PRO A 383 7.51 -14.33 -6.78
N LEU A 384 7.34 -15.19 -5.78
CA LEU A 384 7.28 -14.75 -4.38
C LEU A 384 8.63 -14.17 -3.93
N GLY A 385 9.51 -13.74 -4.84
CA GLY A 385 10.91 -13.31 -4.64
C GLY A 385 11.86 -13.81 -5.73
N GLY A 386 13.00 -13.13 -5.92
CA GLY A 386 14.13 -13.61 -6.73
C GLY A 386 15.17 -14.35 -5.87
N ASP A 387 15.81 -15.41 -6.39
CA ASP A 387 16.71 -16.38 -5.71
C ASP A 387 16.31 -16.88 -4.28
N GLY A 388 15.10 -16.55 -3.80
CA GLY A 388 14.53 -16.92 -2.51
C GLY A 388 13.28 -16.11 -2.22
N PHE A 389 12.33 -16.72 -1.51
CA PHE A 389 11.04 -16.21 -1.08
C PHE A 389 11.16 -14.89 -0.28
N THR A 390 10.58 -13.80 -0.76
CA THR A 390 10.43 -12.50 -0.08
C THR A 390 8.94 -12.10 -0.01
N SER A 391 8.48 -11.70 1.17
CA SER A 391 7.12 -11.14 1.37
C SER A 391 6.86 -9.85 0.59
N ASN A 392 5.59 -9.62 0.21
CA ASN A 392 5.07 -8.40 -0.41
C ASN A 392 4.95 -7.22 0.59
N SER A 393 5.85 -7.15 1.57
CA SER A 393 5.80 -6.21 2.69
C SER A 393 7.23 -5.90 3.15
N PRO A 394 7.56 -4.64 3.54
CA PRO A 394 8.91 -4.25 3.97
C PRO A 394 9.20 -4.79 5.37
N MET A 395 9.32 -6.11 5.49
CA MET A 395 9.46 -6.82 6.75
C MET A 395 10.80 -7.57 6.80
N GLU A 396 11.22 -7.88 8.01
CA GLU A 396 12.23 -8.91 8.25
C GLU A 396 11.57 -10.03 9.04
N VAL A 397 11.74 -11.27 8.61
CA VAL A 397 11.16 -12.42 9.29
C VAL A 397 12.24 -13.29 9.96
N SER A 398 11.99 -13.70 11.19
CA SER A 398 12.80 -14.66 11.95
C SER A 398 11.90 -15.76 12.52
N ALA A 399 12.44 -16.94 12.81
CA ALA A 399 11.69 -18.05 13.39
C ALA A 399 12.36 -18.65 14.61
N GLU A 400 11.54 -19.12 15.54
CA GLU A 400 11.94 -19.90 16.70
C GLU A 400 10.83 -20.89 17.13
N ILE A 401 11.19 -21.86 17.96
CA ILE A 401 10.26 -22.84 18.55
C ILE A 401 10.51 -22.95 20.05
N HIS A 402 9.41 -22.92 20.83
CA HIS A 402 9.47 -23.00 22.28
C HIS A 402 8.30 -23.77 22.89
N GLY A 403 8.43 -24.16 24.16
CA GLY A 403 7.38 -24.87 24.88
C GLY A 403 7.72 -25.26 26.31
N ASP A 404 6.79 -25.93 26.97
CA ASP A 404 6.94 -26.45 28.34
C ASP A 404 7.08 -27.98 28.41
N GLY A 405 7.35 -28.61 27.25
CA GLY A 405 7.48 -30.06 27.09
C GLY A 405 6.16 -30.80 26.87
N TRP A 406 5.03 -30.23 27.30
CA TRP A 406 3.68 -30.77 27.04
C TRP A 406 2.93 -29.98 25.98
N TRP A 407 3.40 -28.77 25.69
CA TRP A 407 2.81 -27.87 24.74
C TRP A 407 3.92 -27.08 24.05
N TRP A 408 3.96 -27.17 22.72
CA TRP A 408 4.98 -26.55 21.88
C TRP A 408 4.34 -25.56 20.91
N HIS A 409 5.12 -24.55 20.56
CA HIS A 409 4.74 -23.44 19.70
C HIS A 409 5.80 -23.23 18.63
N GLN A 410 5.35 -23.01 17.39
CA GLN A 410 6.14 -22.42 16.32
C GLN A 410 5.86 -20.92 16.27
N VAL A 411 6.91 -20.11 16.11
CA VAL A 411 6.82 -18.65 16.13
C VAL A 411 7.51 -18.06 14.92
N LEU A 412 6.81 -17.17 14.22
CA LEU A 412 7.38 -16.23 13.28
C LEU A 412 7.39 -14.85 13.91
N LEU A 413 8.55 -14.19 13.89
CA LEU A 413 8.74 -12.82 14.32
C LEU A 413 8.95 -11.95 13.08
N PHE A 414 8.12 -10.94 12.93
CA PHE A 414 8.17 -9.98 11.84
C PHE A 414 8.60 -8.63 12.38
N LYS A 415 9.53 -7.97 11.72
CA LYS A 415 9.94 -6.60 12.02
C LYS A 415 9.60 -5.68 10.86
N ASN A 416 8.88 -4.60 11.10
CA ASN A 416 8.70 -3.57 10.08
C ASN A 416 10.03 -2.84 9.84
N THR A 417 10.57 -2.97 8.63
CA THR A 417 11.80 -2.29 8.18
C THR A 417 11.52 -1.00 7.40
N GLY A 418 10.25 -0.74 7.07
CA GLY A 418 9.79 0.49 6.45
C GLY A 418 9.87 1.69 7.38
N SER A 419 9.77 2.89 6.79
CA SER A 419 9.76 4.17 7.49
C SER A 419 8.37 4.59 7.98
N VAL A 420 7.32 3.86 7.58
CA VAL A 420 5.94 4.11 7.98
C VAL A 420 5.34 2.93 8.75
N PRO A 421 4.34 3.17 9.61
CA PRO A 421 3.57 2.11 10.21
C PRO A 421 2.70 1.41 9.17
N HIS A 422 2.58 0.09 9.31
CA HIS A 422 1.71 -0.72 8.48
C HIS A 422 0.57 -1.28 9.31
N HIS A 423 -0.66 -1.13 8.82
CA HIS A 423 -1.82 -1.74 9.43
C HIS A 423 -1.93 -3.19 8.98
N LEU A 424 -2.05 -4.10 9.93
CA LEU A 424 -2.02 -5.55 9.66
C LEU A 424 -3.42 -6.16 9.51
N ASP A 425 -4.50 -5.37 9.63
CA ASP A 425 -5.83 -5.91 9.38
C ASP A 425 -5.99 -6.32 7.94
N GLY A 426 -6.58 -7.49 7.73
CA GLY A 426 -6.76 -8.05 6.41
C GLY A 426 -5.49 -8.66 5.81
N ALA A 427 -4.33 -8.54 6.47
CA ALA A 427 -3.10 -9.16 6.00
C ALA A 427 -3.27 -10.66 5.82
N VAL A 428 -2.73 -11.18 4.71
CA VAL A 428 -2.68 -12.62 4.42
C VAL A 428 -1.24 -13.07 4.59
N LEU A 429 -1.05 -14.12 5.38
CA LEU A 429 0.25 -14.68 5.72
C LEU A 429 0.26 -16.16 5.40
N TRP A 430 1.37 -16.68 4.91
CA TRP A 430 1.55 -18.13 4.80
C TRP A 430 2.99 -18.54 5.01
N TRP A 431 3.19 -19.78 5.46
CA TRP A 431 4.51 -20.39 5.65
C TRP A 431 4.40 -21.92 5.79
N VAL A 432 5.53 -22.61 5.65
CA VAL A 432 5.67 -24.04 5.97
C VAL A 432 6.23 -24.20 7.37
N GLY A 433 5.60 -25.02 8.19
CA GLY A 433 6.06 -25.31 9.55
C GLY A 433 5.72 -26.72 10.03
N PRO A 434 6.05 -27.05 11.28
CA PRO A 434 5.70 -28.34 11.87
C PRO A 434 4.20 -28.58 11.83
N ALA A 435 3.74 -29.69 11.23
CA ALA A 435 2.31 -29.97 11.11
C ALA A 435 1.64 -30.12 12.49
N ALA A 436 0.43 -29.60 12.63
CA ALA A 436 -0.42 -29.77 13.78
C ALA A 436 -1.55 -30.79 13.52
N TYR A 437 -1.83 -31.14 12.26
CA TYR A 437 -2.91 -32.05 11.84
C TYR A 437 -4.29 -31.61 12.34
N GLY A 438 -4.58 -30.31 12.24
CA GLY A 438 -5.80 -29.70 12.75
C GLY A 438 -5.91 -29.79 14.26
N LYS A 439 -4.79 -30.00 14.99
CA LYS A 439 -4.71 -29.80 16.43
C LYS A 439 -4.36 -28.35 16.68
N THR A 440 -4.74 -27.88 17.86
CA THR A 440 -4.49 -26.52 18.39
C THR A 440 -4.66 -25.27 17.49
N MET A 441 -5.25 -25.35 16.28
CA MET A 441 -5.44 -24.24 15.33
C MET A 441 -6.18 -23.01 15.87
N SER A 442 -7.17 -23.16 16.76
CA SER A 442 -7.80 -21.99 17.38
C SER A 442 -6.82 -21.18 18.25
N ALA A 443 -5.72 -21.79 18.72
CA ALA A 443 -4.72 -21.18 19.58
C ALA A 443 -3.52 -20.59 18.80
N ALA A 444 -3.77 -19.91 17.68
CA ALA A 444 -2.74 -19.29 16.83
C ALA A 444 -2.42 -17.81 17.13
N HIS A 445 -1.75 -17.47 18.22
CA HIS A 445 -1.67 -16.11 18.75
C HIS A 445 -0.95 -15.11 17.83
N TYR A 446 -1.53 -13.91 17.70
CA TYR A 446 -0.77 -12.74 17.30
C TYR A 446 -0.30 -12.05 18.57
N ASN A 447 0.98 -11.72 18.65
CA ASN A 447 1.54 -10.93 19.74
C ASN A 447 2.33 -9.73 19.21
N ASN A 448 2.13 -8.59 19.83
CA ASN A 448 2.90 -7.37 19.61
C ASN A 448 3.16 -6.79 21.00
N GLU A 449 4.44 -6.51 21.30
CA GLU A 449 4.86 -6.04 22.64
C GLU A 449 4.13 -4.76 23.06
N GLN A 450 3.63 -4.02 22.09
CA GLN A 450 2.99 -2.74 22.29
C GLN A 450 1.48 -2.83 22.48
N ARG A 451 0.94 -4.05 22.48
CA ARG A 451 -0.48 -4.29 22.68
C ARG A 451 -0.86 -4.18 24.13
N PRO A 452 -1.84 -3.32 24.46
CA PRO A 452 -2.28 -3.14 25.82
C PRO A 452 -2.83 -4.37 26.57
N SER A 453 -2.95 -5.55 25.99
CA SER A 453 -3.05 -6.83 26.71
C SER A 453 -3.24 -7.92 25.67
N HIS A 454 -3.04 -9.19 26.06
CA HIS A 454 -3.35 -10.34 25.23
C HIS A 454 -4.80 -10.38 24.69
N GLY A 455 -5.75 -9.70 25.35
CA GLY A 455 -7.16 -9.66 24.94
C GLY A 455 -7.55 -8.43 24.13
N ASN A 456 -6.74 -7.37 24.10
CA ASN A 456 -7.06 -6.12 23.42
C ASN A 456 -6.51 -6.14 21.99
N GLY A 457 -7.37 -5.82 21.01
CA GLY A 457 -7.00 -5.82 19.61
C GLY A 457 -6.61 -7.20 19.08
N HIS A 458 -6.97 -8.29 19.79
CA HIS A 458 -6.75 -9.66 19.33
C HIS A 458 -7.47 -9.82 17.98
N PRO A 459 -6.74 -9.98 16.86
CA PRO A 459 -7.38 -10.19 15.58
C PRO A 459 -8.13 -11.51 15.71
N GLN A 460 -9.41 -11.50 15.38
CA GLN A 460 -9.99 -12.73 14.87
C GLN A 460 -9.10 -13.10 13.68
N ARG A 461 -8.80 -14.38 13.54
CA ARG A 461 -7.90 -14.83 12.49
C ARG A 461 -8.48 -16.11 11.97
N ASP A 462 -8.31 -16.28 10.69
CA ASP A 462 -8.72 -17.47 10.00
C ASP A 462 -7.46 -18.24 9.69
N VAL A 463 -7.36 -19.43 10.27
CA VAL A 463 -6.22 -20.31 10.03
C VAL A 463 -6.68 -21.50 9.20
N ILE A 464 -5.94 -21.80 8.15
CA ILE A 464 -5.99 -23.04 7.41
C ILE A 464 -4.65 -23.75 7.54
N GLU A 465 -4.71 -25.07 7.71
CA GLU A 465 -3.56 -25.96 7.69
C GLU A 465 -3.76 -27.00 6.59
N ILE A 466 -2.76 -27.14 5.72
CA ILE A 466 -2.72 -28.14 4.65
C ILE A 466 -1.45 -28.97 4.83
N VAL A 467 -1.58 -30.29 4.86
CA VAL A 467 -0.42 -31.20 5.00
C VAL A 467 0.43 -31.13 3.74
N TYR A 468 1.69 -30.75 3.90
CA TYR A 468 2.65 -30.57 2.81
C TYR A 468 3.53 -31.81 2.60
N ASP A 469 4.12 -32.31 3.70
CA ASP A 469 4.99 -33.48 3.66
C ASP A 469 4.69 -34.36 4.88
N GLU A 470 4.00 -35.47 4.67
CA GLU A 470 3.68 -36.43 5.73
C GLU A 470 4.91 -37.17 6.27
N GLU A 471 5.94 -37.38 5.45
CA GLU A 471 7.14 -38.11 5.88
C GLU A 471 8.01 -37.23 6.78
N ARG A 472 8.08 -35.94 6.44
CA ARG A 472 8.81 -34.92 7.19
C ARG A 472 7.96 -34.17 8.19
N ASP A 473 6.67 -34.51 8.24
CA ASP A 473 5.82 -34.10 9.33
C ASP A 473 5.56 -32.55 9.29
N LEU A 474 5.37 -32.01 8.08
CA LEU A 474 5.25 -30.57 7.75
C LEU A 474 3.89 -30.21 7.15
N SER A 475 3.41 -28.99 7.45
CA SER A 475 2.20 -28.39 6.89
C SER A 475 2.46 -26.99 6.37
N VAL A 476 1.69 -26.58 5.36
CA VAL A 476 1.50 -25.16 5.02
C VAL A 476 0.44 -24.57 5.93
N TYR A 477 0.74 -23.40 6.48
CA TYR A 477 -0.19 -22.56 7.21
C TYR A 477 -0.55 -21.36 6.36
N VAL A 478 -1.83 -21.05 6.29
CA VAL A 478 -2.32 -19.79 5.72
C VAL A 478 -3.19 -19.11 6.77
N ILE A 479 -2.86 -17.85 7.07
CA ILE A 479 -3.54 -17.01 8.04
C ILE A 479 -4.04 -15.76 7.36
N ARG A 480 -5.33 -15.47 7.53
CA ARG A 480 -5.84 -14.11 7.34
C ARG A 480 -6.01 -13.47 8.71
N LEU A 481 -5.44 -12.29 8.90
CA LEU A 481 -5.78 -11.45 10.04
C LEU A 481 -7.14 -10.82 9.77
N ALA A 482 -8.18 -11.26 10.48
CA ALA A 482 -9.53 -10.82 10.24
C ALA A 482 -9.74 -9.38 10.71
N TYR A 483 -10.76 -8.80 10.10
CA TYR A 483 -11.12 -7.42 10.27
C TYR A 483 -11.70 -7.15 11.67
N HIS A 484 -11.48 -5.96 12.22
CA HIS A 484 -12.19 -5.53 13.42
C HIS A 484 -12.25 -4.02 13.51
N ASP A 485 -13.37 -3.56 14.02
CA ASP A 485 -13.62 -2.16 14.26
C ASP A 485 -12.85 -1.75 15.54
N SER A 486 -11.80 -0.91 15.40
CA SER A 486 -11.09 -0.16 16.46
C SER A 486 -9.89 -0.81 17.20
N PRO A 487 -8.87 -0.04 17.68
CA PRO A 487 -8.26 1.16 17.11
C PRO A 487 -6.85 0.85 16.55
N TYR A 488 -6.54 1.47 15.41
CA TYR A 488 -5.30 1.45 14.61
C TYR A 488 -4.03 0.98 15.34
N ASN A 489 -3.77 1.54 16.51
CA ASN A 489 -2.58 1.36 17.32
C ASN A 489 -2.28 -0.09 17.78
N MET A 490 -3.29 -0.95 17.97
CA MET A 490 -3.07 -2.33 18.45
C MET A 490 -2.69 -3.32 17.34
N ARG A 491 -2.89 -2.93 16.09
CA ARG A 491 -2.70 -3.77 14.90
C ARG A 491 -1.80 -3.13 13.86
N THR A 492 -1.10 -2.10 14.30
CA THR A 492 -0.07 -1.41 13.55
C THR A 492 1.29 -2.03 13.87
N ALA A 493 2.03 -2.44 12.85
CA ALA A 493 3.46 -2.66 12.92
C ALA A 493 4.16 -1.32 12.66
N TYR A 494 4.58 -0.62 13.71
CA TYR A 494 5.30 0.65 13.54
C TYR A 494 6.73 0.43 13.05
N PRO A 495 7.39 1.45 12.48
CA PRO A 495 8.78 1.37 12.04
C PRO A 495 9.69 0.77 13.11
N ASN A 496 10.53 -0.18 12.71
CA ASN A 496 11.46 -0.93 13.53
C ASN A 496 10.84 -1.87 14.58
N GLN A 497 9.53 -1.98 14.66
CA GLN A 497 8.90 -2.80 15.68
C GLN A 497 8.65 -4.23 15.26
N TYR A 498 8.72 -5.10 16.25
CA TYR A 498 8.38 -6.49 16.09
C TYR A 498 6.91 -6.76 16.41
N TRP A 499 6.37 -7.70 15.66
CA TRP A 499 5.18 -8.45 15.98
C TRP A 499 5.44 -9.92 15.67
N SER A 500 4.58 -10.82 16.14
CA SER A 500 4.75 -12.25 15.92
C SER A 500 3.43 -12.96 15.70
N LEU A 501 3.53 -14.07 14.97
CA LEU A 501 2.53 -15.11 14.89
C LEU A 501 3.05 -16.37 15.56
N GLU A 502 2.22 -16.96 16.41
CA GLU A 502 2.55 -18.12 17.22
C GLU A 502 1.47 -19.19 17.05
N ILE A 503 1.81 -20.35 16.51
CA ILE A 503 0.87 -21.48 16.41
C ILE A 503 1.28 -22.56 17.39
N SER A 504 0.36 -22.92 18.28
CA SER A 504 0.53 -24.14 19.07
C SER A 504 0.40 -25.39 18.20
N VAL A 505 1.32 -26.34 18.39
CA VAL A 505 1.32 -27.64 17.71
C VAL A 505 1.05 -28.81 18.66
N GLY A 506 0.97 -28.55 19.97
CA GLY A 506 0.54 -29.48 21.02
C GLY A 506 1.47 -30.65 21.34
N ASP A 507 1.95 -31.39 20.34
CA ASP A 507 2.80 -32.56 20.54
C ASP A 507 4.28 -32.17 20.77
N PRO A 508 5.09 -32.99 21.47
CA PRO A 508 6.51 -32.70 21.69
C PRO A 508 7.31 -32.68 20.39
N LEU A 509 7.61 -31.50 19.85
CA LEU A 509 8.37 -31.36 18.60
C LEU A 509 9.79 -31.93 18.68
N ASN A 510 10.40 -31.98 19.87
CA ASN A 510 11.70 -32.60 20.08
C ASN A 510 11.74 -34.09 19.76
N ASP A 511 10.63 -34.81 19.87
CA ASP A 511 10.57 -36.23 19.52
C ASP A 511 10.46 -36.41 18.00
N ARG A 512 9.84 -35.43 17.32
CA ARG A 512 9.64 -35.37 15.87
C ARG A 512 10.91 -34.95 15.13
N TYR A 513 11.62 -33.98 15.68
CA TYR A 513 12.85 -33.39 15.14
C TYR A 513 14.00 -33.55 16.18
N PRO A 514 14.55 -34.77 16.33
CA PRO A 514 15.44 -35.09 17.44
C PRO A 514 16.85 -34.49 17.33
N THR A 515 17.31 -34.17 16.11
CA THR A 515 18.66 -33.63 15.91
C THR A 515 18.64 -32.12 15.68
N ALA A 516 19.74 -31.45 16.03
CA ALA A 516 19.92 -30.02 15.75
C ALA A 516 19.84 -29.68 14.26
N GLU A 517 20.30 -30.60 13.41
CA GLU A 517 20.25 -30.46 11.96
C GLU A 517 18.80 -30.48 11.46
N ASP A 518 17.99 -31.45 11.91
CA ASP A 518 16.56 -31.51 11.56
C ASP A 518 15.81 -30.24 12.01
N ARG A 519 16.09 -29.77 13.24
CA ARG A 519 15.45 -28.56 13.79
C ARG A 519 15.84 -27.29 13.04
N GLN A 520 17.12 -27.15 12.68
CA GLN A 520 17.59 -26.00 11.91
C GLN A 520 16.97 -26.00 10.52
N GLU A 521 16.81 -27.16 9.88
CA GLU A 521 16.18 -27.27 8.57
C GLU A 521 14.72 -26.82 8.61
N VAL A 522 13.97 -27.21 9.64
CA VAL A 522 12.59 -26.74 9.87
C VAL A 522 12.53 -25.23 10.03
N LEU A 523 13.40 -24.65 10.86
CA LEU A 523 13.41 -23.19 11.08
C LEU A 523 13.79 -22.40 9.83
N ASN A 524 14.77 -22.89 9.07
CA ASN A 524 15.14 -22.29 7.78
C ASN A 524 13.96 -22.32 6.82
N LEU A 525 13.29 -23.48 6.70
CA LEU A 525 12.11 -23.62 5.85
C LEU A 525 10.99 -22.65 6.25
N MET A 526 10.75 -22.47 7.56
CA MET A 526 9.76 -21.52 8.06
C MET A 526 10.03 -20.09 7.57
N VAL A 527 11.26 -19.58 7.71
CA VAL A 527 11.58 -18.23 7.25
C VAL A 527 11.63 -18.16 5.72
N GLU A 528 12.12 -19.21 5.04
CA GLU A 528 12.21 -19.33 3.57
C GLU A 528 10.87 -19.49 2.87
N THR A 529 9.78 -19.67 3.62
CA THR A 529 8.44 -19.76 3.06
C THR A 529 7.49 -18.77 3.70
N ALA A 530 7.97 -17.91 4.61
CA ALA A 530 7.14 -16.92 5.27
C ALA A 530 6.81 -15.76 4.35
N HIS A 531 5.52 -15.63 4.01
CA HIS A 531 4.97 -14.56 3.21
C HIS A 531 4.08 -13.67 4.06
N VAL A 532 4.07 -12.39 3.73
CA VAL A 532 3.17 -11.38 4.29
C VAL A 532 2.71 -10.52 3.14
N GLU A 533 1.41 -10.57 2.88
CA GLU A 533 0.74 -9.71 1.93
C GLU A 533 -0.02 -8.65 2.70
N LEU A 534 0.41 -7.40 2.52
CA LEU A 534 -0.28 -6.23 3.00
C LEU A 534 -0.86 -5.53 1.76
N GLU A 535 -2.17 -5.43 1.68
CA GLU A 535 -2.81 -4.68 0.60
C GLU A 535 -3.38 -3.36 1.09
N THR A 536 -3.43 -2.42 0.16
CA THR A 536 -3.89 -1.04 0.33
C THR A 536 -5.38 -0.95 0.11
N ASP A 537 -5.83 -1.70 -0.88
CA ASP A 537 -7.21 -1.99 -1.19
C ASP A 537 -7.49 -3.46 -0.83
N MET A 538 -8.26 -3.65 0.24
CA MET A 538 -8.58 -4.97 0.75
C MET A 538 -9.43 -5.81 -0.19
N ASP A 539 -10.16 -5.18 -1.12
CA ASP A 539 -10.93 -5.92 -2.13
C ASP A 539 -9.99 -6.62 -3.13
N ARG A 540 -8.73 -6.18 -3.26
CA ARG A 540 -7.72 -6.88 -4.07
C ARG A 540 -7.27 -8.20 -3.46
N ASN A 541 -7.37 -8.33 -2.14
CA ASN A 541 -7.13 -9.62 -1.49
C ASN A 541 -8.25 -10.64 -1.80
N ASP A 542 -9.44 -10.23 -2.27
CA ASP A 542 -10.52 -11.19 -2.54
C ASP A 542 -10.12 -12.24 -3.58
N ASP A 543 -9.46 -11.83 -4.67
CA ASP A 543 -8.99 -12.76 -5.72
C ASP A 543 -7.97 -13.77 -5.14
N LEU A 544 -7.10 -13.31 -4.25
CA LEU A 544 -6.16 -14.16 -3.52
C LEU A 544 -6.87 -15.11 -2.57
N LEU A 545 -7.83 -14.63 -1.78
CA LEU A 545 -8.58 -15.45 -0.82
C LEU A 545 -9.41 -16.53 -1.53
N ASP A 546 -9.96 -16.21 -2.71
CA ASP A 546 -10.68 -17.14 -3.58
C ASP A 546 -9.75 -18.18 -4.21
N GLU A 547 -8.58 -17.77 -4.72
CA GLU A 547 -7.59 -18.68 -5.32
C GLU A 547 -6.99 -19.64 -4.29
N LEU A 548 -6.69 -19.14 -3.09
CA LEU A 548 -6.22 -19.95 -1.96
C LEU A 548 -7.31 -20.87 -1.38
N ASP A 549 -8.54 -20.81 -1.90
CA ASP A 549 -9.71 -21.55 -1.44
C ASP A 549 -9.84 -21.51 0.10
N LEU A 550 -9.71 -20.31 0.66
CA LEU A 550 -9.79 -20.11 2.10
C LEU A 550 -11.23 -20.24 2.60
N ARG A 551 -11.93 -21.35 2.32
CA ARG A 551 -13.33 -21.58 2.74
C ARG A 551 -13.44 -22.41 4.02
N ASN A 552 -12.42 -23.23 4.29
CA ASN A 552 -12.39 -24.20 5.38
C ASN A 552 -11.64 -23.71 6.63
N ARG A 553 -12.10 -22.60 7.20
CA ARG A 553 -11.37 -21.85 8.24
C ARG A 553 -11.70 -22.27 9.66
N VAL A 554 -10.72 -22.13 10.54
CA VAL A 554 -10.91 -22.17 12.00
C VAL A 554 -10.89 -20.75 12.55
N ALA A 555 -12.05 -20.27 13.01
CA ALA A 555 -12.11 -19.05 13.79
C ALA A 555 -11.49 -19.27 15.19
N ASN A 556 -10.81 -18.25 15.71
CA ASN A 556 -10.29 -18.22 17.08
C ASN A 556 -11.38 -18.05 18.12
#